data_AF-A0A7S0WQ72-F1
#
_entry.id   AF-A0A7S0WQ72-F1
#
_cell.length_a   1.000
_cell.length_b   1.000
_cell.length_c   1.000
_cell.angle_alpha   90.00
_cell.angle_beta   90.00
_cell.angle_gamma   90.00
#
_symmetry.space_group_name_H-M   'P 1'
#
loop_
_entity.id
_entity.type
_entity.pdbx_description
1 polymer ?
#
loop_
_entity_poly.entity_id
_entity_poly.type
_entity_poly.pdbx_seq_one_letter_code
_entity_poly.pdbx_strand_id
1 'polypeptide(L)'
;NASRPDCWVAVQLPFEQDIKWYTFPPLANPAKPDTQPTREQEAAFEELVTAWDLGAAGPGGREVGAPEATPNPLLPRFWEAVARRAMDEASEIAPGESDPLVSWVMEPKPGPLAAAENARKRAAELCKTQDLSITVTPVAAKRFRSAFGGDADEGEQAAADTSGADNQAGAGAGGAADDGQRVTHVGKATPVEDFNSLCDQPEKVDAAMSEMVGVVRELLGEGSYDSVARCLGALRAAGARLGQPGPFNDLLQELVRTCAAPSSHLPFLARLAA
;
A
#
# COMPACT_ATOMS: atom_id res chain seq x y z
N ASN A 1 -5.89 -42.34 -30.33
CA ASN A 1 -6.49 -42.19 -28.99
C ASN A 1 -5.71 -43.00 -27.97
N ALA A 2 -4.60 -42.46 -27.48
CA ALA A 2 -3.96 -43.03 -26.30
C ALA A 2 -4.84 -42.66 -25.10
N SER A 3 -5.52 -43.65 -24.51
CA SER A 3 -6.28 -43.46 -23.27
C SER A 3 -5.33 -42.96 -22.20
N ARG A 4 -5.53 -41.74 -21.69
CA ARG A 4 -4.82 -41.28 -20.49
C ARG A 4 -5.04 -42.33 -19.40
N PRO A 5 -3.98 -42.79 -18.71
CA PRO A 5 -4.14 -43.72 -17.61
C PRO A 5 -4.95 -43.07 -16.49
N ASP A 6 -5.80 -43.84 -15.83
CA ASP A 6 -6.54 -43.38 -14.66
C ASP A 6 -5.55 -42.99 -13.56
N CYS A 7 -5.71 -41.80 -12.98
CA CYS A 7 -4.86 -41.30 -11.91
C CYS A 7 -5.65 -40.69 -10.76
N TRP A 8 -5.08 -40.77 -9.55
CA TRP A 8 -5.56 -40.05 -8.39
C TRP A 8 -4.90 -38.68 -8.32
N VAL A 9 -5.70 -37.62 -8.22
CA VAL A 9 -5.22 -36.24 -8.04
C VAL A 9 -5.54 -35.79 -6.62
N ALA A 10 -4.51 -35.62 -5.81
CA ALA A 10 -4.64 -35.08 -4.46
C ALA A 10 -4.42 -33.56 -4.49
N VAL A 11 -5.42 -32.79 -4.06
CA VAL A 11 -5.37 -31.33 -3.93
C VAL A 11 -5.58 -30.98 -2.47
N GLN A 12 -4.71 -30.15 -1.89
CA GLN A 12 -4.84 -29.68 -0.51
C GLN A 12 -6.05 -28.76 -0.39
N LEU A 13 -6.93 -29.04 0.57
CA LEU A 13 -8.03 -28.16 0.94
C LEU A 13 -7.55 -27.11 1.96
N PRO A 14 -8.10 -25.89 1.92
CA PRO A 14 -7.75 -24.86 2.90
C PRO A 14 -8.17 -25.27 4.32
N PHE A 15 -7.37 -24.86 5.31
CA PHE A 15 -7.77 -24.95 6.71
C PHE A 15 -8.69 -23.79 7.09
N GLU A 16 -9.34 -23.89 8.25
CA GLU A 16 -10.17 -22.81 8.79
C GLU A 16 -9.42 -21.47 8.88
N GLN A 17 -8.12 -21.50 9.19
CA GLN A 17 -7.29 -20.30 9.30
C GLN A 17 -7.03 -19.60 7.95
N ASP A 18 -7.17 -20.32 6.83
CA ASP A 18 -6.96 -19.79 5.49
C ASP A 18 -8.21 -19.07 4.95
N ILE A 19 -9.37 -19.28 5.57
CA ILE A 19 -10.65 -18.72 5.14
C ILE A 19 -10.72 -17.25 5.56
N LYS A 20 -10.83 -16.36 4.55
CA LYS A 20 -11.03 -14.93 4.77
C LYS A 20 -12.51 -14.57 4.67
N TRP A 21 -13.09 -14.11 5.79
CA TRP A 21 -14.50 -13.74 5.89
C TRP A 21 -14.74 -12.31 5.42
N TYR A 22 -14.92 -12.14 4.12
CA TYR A 22 -15.34 -10.86 3.53
C TYR A 22 -16.81 -10.88 3.17
N THR A 23 -17.54 -9.83 3.55
CA THR A 23 -18.94 -9.64 3.20
C THR A 23 -19.07 -8.61 2.08
N PHE A 24 -19.67 -9.01 0.96
CA PHE A 24 -19.94 -8.12 -0.17
C PHE A 24 -21.45 -7.98 -0.40
N PRO A 25 -21.94 -6.77 -0.73
CA PRO A 25 -23.31 -6.62 -1.19
C PRO A 25 -23.56 -7.44 -2.47
N PRO A 26 -24.73 -8.08 -2.64
CA PRO A 26 -25.08 -8.75 -3.89
C PRO A 26 -25.09 -7.75 -5.05
N LEU A 27 -24.43 -8.11 -6.16
CA LEU A 27 -24.44 -7.33 -7.40
C LEU A 27 -25.83 -7.36 -8.07
N ALA A 28 -26.48 -8.53 -8.05
CA ALA A 28 -27.87 -8.69 -8.45
C ALA A 28 -28.77 -8.23 -7.30
N ASN A 29 -29.23 -6.98 -7.37
CA ASN A 29 -30.08 -6.40 -6.35
C ASN A 29 -31.26 -5.65 -7.01
N PRO A 30 -32.49 -6.18 -6.93
CA PRO A 30 -33.66 -5.52 -7.51
C PRO A 30 -33.98 -4.17 -6.84
N ALA A 31 -33.47 -3.92 -5.64
CA ALA A 31 -33.61 -2.63 -4.96
C ALA A 31 -32.69 -1.53 -5.52
N LYS A 32 -31.75 -1.86 -6.42
CA LYS A 32 -30.87 -0.91 -7.11
C LYS A 32 -30.94 -1.12 -8.63
N PRO A 33 -32.03 -0.66 -9.28
CA PRO A 33 -32.21 -0.84 -10.73
C PRO A 33 -31.12 -0.14 -11.54
N ASP A 34 -30.58 0.97 -11.05
CA ASP A 34 -29.55 1.76 -11.74
C ASP A 34 -28.21 1.04 -11.90
N THR A 35 -27.96 -0.01 -11.10
CA THR A 35 -26.75 -0.84 -11.19
C THR A 35 -26.98 -2.16 -11.89
N GLN A 36 -28.21 -2.44 -12.36
CA GLN A 36 -28.50 -3.63 -13.14
C GLN A 36 -28.18 -3.38 -14.62
N PRO A 37 -27.62 -4.37 -15.33
CA PRO A 37 -27.33 -4.21 -16.75
C PRO A 37 -28.61 -4.04 -17.56
N THR A 38 -28.55 -3.21 -18.60
CA THR A 38 -29.64 -3.12 -19.57
C THR A 38 -29.57 -4.27 -20.57
N ARG A 39 -30.69 -4.62 -21.21
CA ARG A 39 -30.72 -5.66 -22.26
C ARG A 39 -29.74 -5.39 -23.41
N GLU A 40 -29.52 -4.11 -23.73
CA GLU A 40 -28.57 -3.72 -24.77
C GLU A 40 -27.11 -3.96 -24.34
N GLN A 41 -26.80 -3.70 -23.06
CA GLN A 41 -25.50 -4.02 -22.48
C GLN A 41 -25.28 -5.53 -22.44
N GLU A 42 -26.28 -6.31 -22.00
CA GLU A 42 -26.21 -7.78 -21.99
C GLU A 42 -25.91 -8.33 -23.39
N ALA A 43 -26.64 -7.87 -24.41
CA ALA A 43 -26.44 -8.30 -25.79
C ALA A 43 -25.05 -7.92 -26.33
N ALA A 44 -24.52 -6.74 -25.97
CA ALA A 44 -23.18 -6.32 -26.39
C ALA A 44 -22.08 -7.17 -25.73
N PHE A 45 -22.24 -7.56 -24.47
CA PHE A 45 -21.31 -8.47 -23.80
C PHE A 45 -21.42 -9.91 -24.30
N GLU A 46 -22.62 -10.39 -24.65
CA GLU A 46 -22.79 -11.69 -25.30
C GLU A 46 -22.07 -11.77 -26.65
N GLU A 47 -22.19 -10.71 -27.47
CA GLU A 47 -21.44 -10.58 -28.72
C GLU A 47 -19.93 -10.57 -28.48
N LEU A 48 -19.47 -9.83 -27.46
CA LEU A 48 -18.06 -9.75 -27.10
C LEU A 48 -17.51 -11.12 -26.65
N VAL A 49 -18.22 -11.83 -25.78
CA VAL A 49 -17.83 -13.18 -25.31
C VAL A 49 -17.73 -14.15 -26.49
N THR A 50 -18.68 -14.09 -27.42
CA THR A 50 -18.69 -14.95 -28.61
C THR A 50 -17.53 -14.62 -29.55
N ALA A 51 -17.22 -13.33 -29.74
CA ALA A 51 -16.13 -12.89 -30.62
C ALA A 51 -14.72 -13.13 -30.01
N TRP A 52 -14.62 -13.17 -28.68
CA TRP A 52 -13.39 -13.46 -27.92
C TRP A 52 -13.30 -14.89 -27.40
N ASP A 53 -14.02 -15.83 -28.00
CA ASP A 53 -13.89 -17.24 -27.64
C ASP A 53 -12.50 -17.80 -28.02
N LEU A 54 -11.65 -18.02 -27.01
CA LEU A 54 -10.34 -18.65 -27.14
C LEU A 54 -10.41 -20.18 -27.05
N GLY A 55 -11.54 -20.72 -26.56
CA GLY A 55 -11.83 -22.13 -26.39
C GLY A 55 -12.30 -22.82 -27.66
N ALA A 56 -12.78 -22.06 -28.64
CA ALA A 56 -13.08 -22.57 -29.98
C ALA A 56 -11.87 -23.35 -30.52
N ALA A 57 -12.13 -24.55 -31.03
CA ALA A 57 -11.12 -25.43 -31.61
C ALA A 57 -10.37 -24.71 -32.75
N GLY A 58 -9.22 -24.13 -32.41
CA GLY A 58 -8.25 -23.62 -33.36
C GLY A 58 -7.75 -24.74 -34.28
N PRO A 59 -6.87 -24.40 -35.25
CA PRO A 59 -6.38 -25.36 -36.23
C PRO A 59 -5.89 -26.67 -35.58
N GLY A 60 -6.54 -27.79 -35.94
CA GLY A 60 -6.23 -29.10 -35.38
C GLY A 60 -6.93 -29.46 -34.07
N GLY A 61 -8.01 -28.78 -33.69
CA GLY A 61 -8.82 -29.15 -32.52
C GLY A 61 -8.27 -28.65 -31.18
N ARG A 62 -7.34 -27.69 -31.20
CA ARG A 62 -6.65 -27.19 -30.01
C ARG A 62 -7.15 -25.80 -29.63
N GLU A 63 -7.15 -25.50 -28.34
CA GLU A 63 -7.44 -24.16 -27.84
C GLU A 63 -6.54 -23.11 -28.53
N VAL A 64 -7.12 -21.96 -28.90
CA VAL A 64 -6.36 -20.87 -29.53
C VAL A 64 -5.42 -20.21 -28.52
N GLY A 65 -5.82 -20.12 -27.24
CA GLY A 65 -5.04 -19.58 -26.13
C GLY A 65 -3.98 -20.54 -25.59
N ALA A 66 -4.36 -21.74 -25.18
CA ALA A 66 -3.50 -22.83 -24.68
C ALA A 66 -2.39 -22.35 -23.70
N PRO A 67 -2.77 -21.73 -22.56
CA PRO A 67 -1.81 -21.20 -21.58
C PRO A 67 -0.89 -22.29 -21.01
N GLU A 68 -1.36 -23.53 -20.87
CA GLU A 68 -0.57 -24.66 -20.40
C GLU A 68 0.55 -25.09 -21.38
N ALA A 69 0.42 -24.74 -22.66
CA ALA A 69 1.45 -24.95 -23.68
C ALA A 69 2.39 -23.75 -23.81
N THR A 70 2.12 -22.67 -23.09
CA THR A 70 2.87 -21.41 -23.18
C THR A 70 3.98 -21.39 -22.12
N PRO A 71 5.26 -21.30 -22.51
CA PRO A 71 6.37 -21.32 -21.56
C PRO A 71 6.44 -20.01 -20.76
N ASN A 72 7.00 -20.06 -19.55
CA ASN A 72 7.26 -18.87 -18.75
C ASN A 72 8.35 -18.00 -19.43
N PRO A 73 8.03 -16.74 -19.83
CA PRO A 73 8.96 -15.89 -20.57
C PRO A 73 10.11 -15.35 -19.70
N LEU A 74 9.99 -15.42 -18.37
CA LEU A 74 11.06 -14.97 -17.47
C LEU A 74 12.31 -15.85 -17.56
N LEU A 75 12.15 -17.16 -17.78
CA LEU A 75 13.29 -18.07 -17.78
C LEU A 75 14.22 -17.83 -18.98
N PRO A 76 13.73 -17.77 -20.24
CA PRO A 76 14.59 -17.48 -21.38
C PRO A 76 15.25 -16.11 -21.27
N ARG A 77 14.51 -15.09 -20.83
CA ARG A 77 15.06 -13.74 -20.63
C ARG A 77 16.15 -13.69 -19.58
N PHE A 78 15.97 -14.40 -18.45
CA PHE A 78 17.01 -14.51 -17.42
C PHE A 78 18.28 -15.17 -17.98
N TRP A 79 18.14 -16.31 -18.67
CA TRP A 79 19.29 -17.01 -19.22
C TRP A 79 19.99 -16.24 -20.33
N GLU A 80 19.25 -15.49 -21.14
CA GLU A 80 19.82 -14.59 -22.14
C GLU A 80 20.65 -13.47 -21.48
N ALA A 81 20.10 -12.82 -20.45
CA ALA A 81 20.82 -11.78 -19.72
C ALA A 81 22.11 -12.33 -19.07
N VAL A 82 22.03 -13.51 -18.45
CA VAL A 82 23.21 -14.20 -17.88
C VAL A 82 24.23 -14.52 -18.96
N ALA A 83 23.81 -15.10 -20.09
CA ALA A 83 24.70 -15.48 -21.18
C ALA A 83 25.38 -14.25 -21.81
N ARG A 84 24.64 -13.16 -22.03
CA ARG A 84 25.19 -11.91 -22.57
C ARG A 84 26.22 -11.29 -21.63
N ARG A 85 25.90 -11.22 -20.33
CA ARG A 85 26.82 -10.66 -19.32
C ARG A 85 28.04 -11.54 -19.07
N ALA A 86 27.91 -12.86 -19.23
CA ALA A 86 29.04 -13.78 -19.12
C ALA A 86 30.01 -13.69 -20.30
N MET A 87 29.51 -13.34 -21.50
CA MET A 87 30.33 -13.14 -22.70
C MET A 87 30.92 -11.73 -22.76
N ASP A 88 30.17 -10.74 -22.26
CA ASP A 88 30.57 -9.33 -22.21
C ASP A 88 30.07 -8.68 -20.92
N GLU A 89 31.00 -8.38 -20.02
CA GLU A 89 30.72 -7.73 -18.74
C GLU A 89 30.21 -6.29 -18.89
N ALA A 90 30.42 -5.63 -20.03
CA ALA A 90 29.88 -4.30 -20.29
C ALA A 90 28.47 -4.35 -20.91
N SER A 91 28.00 -5.53 -21.32
CA SER A 91 26.71 -5.69 -22.00
C SER A 91 25.53 -5.23 -21.14
N GLU A 92 24.72 -4.34 -21.70
CA GLU A 92 23.48 -3.87 -21.08
C GLU A 92 22.37 -4.91 -21.21
N ILE A 93 21.52 -4.97 -20.18
CA ILE A 93 20.34 -5.83 -20.21
C ILE A 93 19.29 -5.15 -21.09
N ALA A 94 18.84 -5.85 -22.14
CA ALA A 94 17.81 -5.33 -23.03
C ALA A 94 16.49 -5.07 -22.27
N PRO A 95 15.76 -3.99 -22.62
CA PRO A 95 14.41 -3.76 -22.14
C PRO A 95 13.51 -4.99 -22.37
N GLY A 96 12.58 -5.26 -21.45
CA GLY A 96 11.71 -6.43 -21.58
C GLY A 96 10.77 -6.37 -22.78
N GLU A 97 10.45 -5.16 -23.21
CA GLU A 97 9.58 -4.87 -24.34
C GLU A 97 10.23 -5.17 -25.70
N SER A 98 11.56 -5.24 -25.75
CA SER A 98 12.30 -5.51 -27.00
C SER A 98 12.57 -6.99 -27.24
N ASP A 99 12.19 -7.87 -26.31
CA ASP A 99 12.34 -9.32 -26.44
C ASP A 99 11.18 -9.91 -27.29
N PRO A 100 11.47 -10.45 -28.50
CA PRO A 100 10.45 -11.02 -29.37
C PRO A 100 9.73 -12.24 -28.76
N LEU A 101 10.36 -12.92 -27.80
CA LEU A 101 9.72 -14.03 -27.10
C LEU A 101 8.68 -13.51 -26.10
N VAL A 102 9.00 -12.42 -25.40
CA VAL A 102 8.07 -11.80 -24.44
C VAL A 102 6.84 -11.29 -25.18
N SER A 103 7.02 -10.60 -26.32
CA SER A 103 5.89 -10.16 -27.13
C SER A 103 5.10 -11.35 -27.67
N TRP A 104 5.76 -12.39 -28.19
CA TRP A 104 5.06 -13.58 -28.69
C TRP A 104 4.24 -14.33 -27.61
N VAL A 105 4.72 -14.35 -26.37
CA VAL A 105 4.04 -15.01 -25.24
C VAL A 105 2.92 -14.15 -24.66
N MET A 106 3.16 -12.85 -24.49
CA MET A 106 2.27 -11.94 -23.76
C MET A 106 1.24 -11.28 -24.67
N GLU A 107 1.55 -11.09 -25.96
CA GLU A 107 0.62 -10.48 -26.88
C GLU A 107 -0.46 -11.47 -27.32
N PRO A 108 -1.73 -11.07 -27.26
CA PRO A 108 -2.80 -11.94 -27.68
C PRO A 108 -2.79 -12.10 -29.20
N LYS A 109 -3.10 -13.31 -29.68
CA LYS A 109 -3.05 -13.64 -31.11
C LYS A 109 -4.01 -12.71 -31.90
N PRO A 110 -3.58 -12.18 -33.06
CA PRO A 110 -4.30 -11.09 -33.73
C PRO A 110 -5.68 -11.47 -34.29
N GLY A 111 -5.95 -12.75 -34.53
CA GLY A 111 -7.22 -13.21 -35.11
C GLY A 111 -8.44 -12.90 -34.24
N PRO A 112 -8.53 -13.45 -33.02
CA PRO A 112 -9.63 -13.17 -32.10
C PRO A 112 -9.77 -11.68 -31.74
N LEU A 113 -8.67 -10.93 -31.63
CA LEU A 113 -8.74 -9.50 -31.33
C LEU A 113 -9.36 -8.68 -32.47
N ALA A 114 -8.93 -8.92 -33.71
CA ALA A 114 -9.46 -8.20 -34.85
C ALA A 114 -10.95 -8.50 -35.06
N ALA A 115 -11.37 -9.75 -34.83
CA ALA A 115 -12.77 -10.16 -34.97
C ALA A 115 -13.72 -9.46 -33.98
N ALA A 116 -13.24 -9.12 -32.78
CA ALA A 116 -14.05 -8.55 -31.72
C ALA A 116 -13.91 -7.03 -31.55
N GLU A 117 -13.15 -6.35 -32.41
CA GLU A 117 -12.90 -4.91 -32.24
C GLU A 117 -14.20 -4.09 -32.26
N ASN A 118 -15.15 -4.50 -33.11
CA ASN A 118 -16.46 -3.86 -33.21
C ASN A 118 -17.33 -4.13 -31.97
N ALA A 119 -17.36 -5.37 -31.50
CA ALA A 119 -18.08 -5.75 -30.27
C ALA A 119 -17.51 -5.01 -29.04
N ARG A 120 -16.17 -4.88 -28.97
CA ARG A 120 -15.48 -4.12 -27.93
C ARG A 120 -15.86 -2.64 -27.94
N LYS A 121 -15.88 -2.01 -29.12
CA LYS A 121 -16.28 -0.60 -29.27
C LYS A 121 -17.74 -0.41 -28.82
N ARG A 122 -18.64 -1.29 -29.26
CA ARG A 122 -20.05 -1.27 -28.87
C ARG A 122 -20.24 -1.40 -27.35
N ALA A 123 -19.54 -2.32 -26.71
CA ALA A 123 -19.59 -2.48 -25.25
C ALA A 123 -19.04 -1.23 -24.52
N ALA A 124 -17.96 -0.64 -25.01
CA ALA A 124 -17.38 0.58 -24.43
C ALA A 124 -18.30 1.81 -24.55
N GLU A 125 -19.03 1.93 -25.66
CA GLU A 125 -20.00 3.02 -25.86
C GLU A 125 -21.21 2.91 -24.92
N LEU A 126 -21.69 1.68 -24.68
CA LEU A 126 -22.83 1.39 -23.81
C LEU A 126 -22.48 1.41 -22.31
N CYS A 127 -21.22 1.11 -21.96
CA CYS A 127 -20.71 1.07 -20.60
C CYS A 127 -19.67 2.18 -20.38
N LYS A 128 -20.14 3.42 -20.29
CA LYS A 128 -19.29 4.59 -20.08
C LYS A 128 -18.55 4.47 -18.75
N THR A 129 -17.23 4.42 -18.82
CA THR A 129 -16.34 4.51 -17.66
C THR A 129 -15.85 5.94 -17.49
N GLN A 130 -15.59 6.34 -16.24
CA GLN A 130 -14.91 7.59 -15.92
C GLN A 130 -13.65 7.24 -15.14
N ASP A 131 -12.51 7.68 -15.65
CA ASP A 131 -11.25 7.52 -14.93
C ASP A 131 -11.23 8.51 -13.77
N LEU A 132 -11.33 7.99 -12.56
CA LEU A 132 -11.09 8.78 -11.37
C LEU A 132 -9.58 8.96 -11.24
N SER A 133 -9.05 10.11 -11.64
CA SER A 133 -7.66 10.47 -11.35
C SER A 133 -7.52 10.71 -9.85
N ILE A 134 -7.22 9.65 -9.11
CA ILE A 134 -6.72 9.81 -7.76
C ILE A 134 -5.31 10.38 -7.93
N THR A 135 -5.15 11.68 -7.70
CA THR A 135 -3.84 12.34 -7.61
C THR A 135 -3.12 11.81 -6.38
N VAL A 136 -2.55 10.61 -6.49
CA VAL A 136 -1.55 10.14 -5.56
C VAL A 136 -0.37 11.09 -5.74
N THR A 137 -0.19 12.01 -4.80
CA THR A 137 1.00 12.87 -4.76
C THR A 137 2.22 11.95 -4.81
N PRO A 138 3.07 12.05 -5.85
CA PRO A 138 4.10 11.06 -6.08
C PRO A 138 5.28 11.30 -5.14
N VAL A 139 5.15 10.83 -3.89
CA VAL A 139 6.30 10.72 -2.97
C VAL A 139 7.32 9.70 -3.51
N ALA A 140 6.88 8.77 -4.37
CA ALA A 140 7.73 7.74 -4.98
C ALA A 140 8.61 8.24 -6.15
N ALA A 141 8.18 9.24 -6.91
CA ALA A 141 8.92 9.69 -8.11
C ALA A 141 10.20 10.49 -7.79
N LYS A 142 10.38 10.94 -6.54
CA LYS A 142 11.63 11.58 -6.08
C LYS A 142 12.69 10.58 -5.64
N ARG A 143 12.31 9.37 -5.18
CA ARG A 143 13.28 8.37 -4.70
C ARG A 143 13.96 7.55 -5.80
N PHE A 144 13.33 7.40 -6.97
CA PHE A 144 13.92 6.62 -8.05
C PHE A 144 15.02 7.40 -8.81
N ARG A 145 14.84 8.71 -9.00
CA ARG A 145 15.83 9.56 -9.70
C ARG A 145 17.10 9.86 -8.91
N SER A 146 17.07 9.74 -7.58
CA SER A 146 18.26 9.98 -6.74
C SER A 146 19.14 8.73 -6.56
N ALA A 147 18.67 7.54 -6.94
CA ALA A 147 19.40 6.29 -6.73
C ALA A 147 20.23 5.83 -7.95
N PHE A 148 19.84 6.24 -9.16
CA PHE A 148 20.57 5.99 -10.41
C PHE A 148 20.74 7.33 -11.11
N GLY A 149 21.94 7.91 -10.98
CA GLY A 149 22.27 9.26 -11.44
C GLY A 149 21.84 9.50 -12.89
N GLY A 150 20.77 10.28 -13.05
CA GLY A 150 20.42 10.93 -14.30
C GLY A 150 21.04 12.32 -14.33
N ASP A 151 21.71 12.61 -15.44
CA ASP A 151 22.47 13.83 -15.72
C ASP A 151 21.76 15.12 -15.27
N ALA A 152 22.54 16.02 -14.68
CA ALA A 152 22.15 17.38 -14.39
C ALA A 152 22.13 18.18 -15.70
N ASP A 153 20.94 18.53 -16.18
CA ASP A 153 20.82 19.61 -17.15
C ASP A 153 20.54 20.92 -16.40
N GLU A 154 21.45 21.86 -16.57
CA GLU A 154 21.42 23.21 -16.03
C GLU A 154 20.35 24.03 -16.74
N GLY A 155 19.37 24.58 -16.02
CA GLY A 155 18.44 25.51 -16.62
C GLY A 155 17.31 25.97 -15.73
N GLU A 156 17.47 27.19 -15.23
CA GLU A 156 16.42 28.21 -15.14
C GLU A 156 15.85 28.57 -13.75
N GLN A 157 16.42 29.68 -13.26
CA GLN A 157 15.96 30.75 -12.39
C GLN A 157 15.13 30.43 -11.12
N ALA A 158 15.83 30.64 -10.00
CA ALA A 158 15.27 31.16 -8.77
C ALA A 158 14.49 32.47 -8.99
N ALA A 159 13.24 32.51 -8.51
CA ALA A 159 12.55 33.74 -8.16
C ALA A 159 12.32 33.73 -6.65
N ALA A 160 13.15 34.51 -5.96
CA ALA A 160 12.88 34.98 -4.61
C ALA A 160 11.77 36.03 -4.69
N ASP A 161 10.77 35.92 -3.82
CA ASP A 161 9.96 37.08 -3.44
C ASP A 161 9.70 37.05 -1.95
N THR A 162 10.39 37.97 -1.27
CA THR A 162 10.17 38.39 0.10
C THR A 162 9.20 39.57 0.12
N SER A 163 8.10 39.45 0.84
CA SER A 163 7.37 40.55 1.49
C SER A 163 6.59 39.93 2.65
N GLY A 164 6.58 40.40 3.90
CA GLY A 164 6.98 41.66 4.50
C GLY A 164 5.82 42.15 5.38
N ALA A 165 6.09 42.41 6.67
CA ALA A 165 5.28 43.10 7.70
C ALA A 165 4.21 42.29 8.48
N ASP A 166 3.90 42.57 9.74
CA ASP A 166 4.66 43.01 10.94
C ASP A 166 3.66 42.94 12.13
N ASN A 167 4.17 42.56 13.32
CA ASN A 167 3.76 42.89 14.70
C ASN A 167 2.29 43.22 15.09
N GLN A 168 1.77 42.54 16.13
CA GLN A 168 1.53 43.20 17.44
C GLN A 168 1.31 42.21 18.61
N ALA A 169 2.04 42.45 19.70
CA ALA A 169 1.86 41.84 21.02
C ALA A 169 0.74 42.54 21.82
N GLY A 170 0.10 41.81 22.74
CA GLY A 170 -0.83 42.39 23.72
C GLY A 170 -1.29 41.38 24.78
N ALA A 171 -0.62 41.38 25.93
CA ALA A 171 -0.99 40.64 27.13
C ALA A 171 -2.14 41.32 27.89
N GLY A 172 -2.95 40.54 28.61
CA GLY A 172 -3.93 41.06 29.57
C GLY A 172 -4.64 39.95 30.34
N ALA A 173 -4.33 39.84 31.63
CA ALA A 173 -4.79 38.82 32.57
C ALA A 173 -6.16 39.12 33.20
N GLY A 174 -6.87 38.08 33.66
CA GLY A 174 -7.79 38.17 34.81
C GLY A 174 -9.06 37.31 34.76
N GLY A 175 -9.16 36.31 35.65
CA GLY A 175 -10.42 35.98 36.35
C GLY A 175 -11.18 34.67 36.03
N ALA A 176 -10.84 33.60 36.76
CA ALA A 176 -11.68 32.56 37.39
C ALA A 176 -12.86 31.84 36.67
N ALA A 177 -12.87 30.52 36.90
CA ALA A 177 -13.96 29.52 36.87
C ALA A 177 -14.12 28.67 35.58
N ASP A 178 -13.45 27.51 35.62
CA ASP A 178 -13.94 26.15 35.31
C ASP A 178 -15.05 26.00 34.25
N ASP A 179 -14.65 25.67 33.02
CA ASP A 179 -15.24 24.57 32.23
C ASP A 179 -14.36 24.29 30.99
N GLY A 180 -13.88 23.04 30.86
CA GLY A 180 -13.29 22.52 29.61
C GLY A 180 -11.92 23.06 29.18
N GLN A 181 -10.90 22.92 30.03
CA GLN A 181 -9.52 23.22 29.64
C GLN A 181 -9.08 22.30 28.51
N ARG A 182 -9.15 22.81 27.27
CA ARG A 182 -8.74 22.11 26.05
C ARG A 182 -7.25 21.82 26.15
N VAL A 183 -6.89 20.60 26.55
CA VAL A 183 -5.50 20.15 26.66
C VAL A 183 -4.82 20.36 25.30
N THR A 184 -3.78 21.18 25.28
CA THR A 184 -3.02 21.49 24.06
C THR A 184 -1.70 20.73 23.97
N HIS A 185 -1.20 20.20 25.09
CA HIS A 185 0.07 19.47 25.19
C HIS A 185 0.00 18.39 26.26
N VAL A 186 0.79 17.32 26.11
CA VAL A 186 0.91 16.26 27.13
C VAL A 186 1.74 16.77 28.32
N GLY A 187 1.10 16.99 29.47
CA GLY A 187 1.75 17.45 30.69
C GLY A 187 2.42 16.33 31.50
N LYS A 188 3.46 16.68 32.28
CA LYS A 188 4.18 15.74 33.15
C LYS A 188 3.36 15.25 34.35
N ALA A 189 2.31 15.97 34.74
CA ALA A 189 1.51 15.69 35.92
C ALA A 189 0.44 14.60 35.69
N THR A 190 -0.17 14.55 34.50
CA THR A 190 -1.25 13.62 34.12
C THR A 190 -1.09 13.15 32.65
N PRO A 191 0.04 12.52 32.29
CA PRO A 191 0.41 12.29 30.89
C PRO A 191 -0.59 11.39 30.13
N VAL A 192 -1.24 10.44 30.81
CA VAL A 192 -2.16 9.49 30.19
C VAL A 192 -3.53 10.13 29.86
N GLU A 193 -4.02 11.02 30.72
CA GLU A 193 -5.32 11.68 30.55
C GLU A 193 -5.25 12.77 29.47
N ASP A 194 -4.15 13.53 29.46
CA ASP A 194 -3.86 14.55 28.46
C ASP A 194 -3.73 13.94 27.06
N PHE A 195 -3.07 12.79 26.96
CA PHE A 195 -2.86 12.08 25.71
C PHE A 195 -4.12 11.43 25.15
N ASN A 196 -4.97 10.84 25.99
CA ASN A 196 -6.25 10.31 25.53
C ASN A 196 -7.14 11.44 24.98
N SER A 197 -7.17 12.59 25.67
CA SER A 197 -7.92 13.78 25.24
C SER A 197 -7.42 14.38 23.91
N LEU A 198 -6.12 14.26 23.64
CA LEU A 198 -5.50 14.68 22.38
C LEU A 198 -5.69 13.65 21.25
N CYS A 199 -5.72 12.35 21.57
CA CYS A 199 -5.98 11.29 20.60
C CYS A 199 -7.43 11.27 20.09
N ASP A 200 -8.36 11.91 20.81
CA ASP A 200 -9.74 12.08 20.36
C ASP A 200 -9.88 13.18 19.28
N GLN A 201 -8.83 13.99 19.06
CA GLN A 201 -8.79 15.02 18.01
C GLN A 201 -7.92 14.54 16.83
N PRO A 202 -8.51 14.21 15.65
CA PRO A 202 -7.80 13.55 14.55
C PRO A 202 -6.66 14.40 13.94
N GLU A 203 -6.75 15.73 14.02
CA GLU A 203 -5.74 16.65 13.47
C GLU A 203 -4.45 16.73 14.32
N LYS A 204 -4.51 16.28 15.59
CA LYS A 204 -3.40 16.41 16.55
C LYS A 204 -2.81 15.08 16.98
N VAL A 205 -3.27 13.98 16.41
CA VAL A 205 -2.82 12.62 16.76
C VAL A 205 -1.31 12.47 16.58
N ASP A 206 -0.76 12.88 15.43
CA ASP A 206 0.67 12.71 15.15
C ASP A 206 1.54 13.53 16.12
N ALA A 207 1.11 14.75 16.44
CA ALA A 207 1.78 15.61 17.42
C ALA A 207 1.71 15.02 18.83
N ALA A 208 0.54 14.52 19.25
CA ALA A 208 0.34 13.90 20.56
C ALA A 208 1.16 12.62 20.73
N MET A 209 1.31 11.81 19.68
CA MET A 209 2.16 10.62 19.68
C MET A 209 3.64 10.99 19.84
N SER A 210 4.12 12.01 19.13
CA SER A 210 5.50 12.49 19.26
C SER A 210 5.78 13.14 20.61
N GLU A 211 4.82 13.89 21.17
CA GLU A 211 4.92 14.50 22.49
C GLU A 211 4.96 13.43 23.60
N MET A 212 4.11 12.40 23.52
CA MET A 212 4.12 11.27 24.46
C MET A 212 5.44 10.50 24.43
N VAL A 213 6.05 10.32 23.24
CA VAL A 213 7.40 9.73 23.11
C VAL A 213 8.45 10.60 23.80
N GLY A 214 8.37 11.93 23.68
CA GLY A 214 9.25 12.87 24.38
C GLY A 214 9.10 12.79 25.90
N VAL A 215 7.87 12.77 26.40
CA VAL A 215 7.57 12.63 27.85
C VAL A 215 8.09 11.30 28.41
N VAL A 216 7.98 10.21 27.64
CA VAL A 216 8.55 8.91 28.04
C VAL A 216 10.07 8.97 28.17
N ARG A 217 10.79 9.66 27.26
CA ARG A 217 12.25 9.83 27.36
C ARG A 217 12.66 10.63 28.60
N GLU A 218 11.92 11.68 28.92
CA GLU A 218 12.20 12.52 30.10
C GLU A 218 11.91 11.78 31.41
N LEU A 219 10.76 11.09 31.51
CA LEU A 219 10.39 10.30 32.70
C LEU A 219 11.33 9.11 32.94
N LEU A 220 11.93 8.57 31.88
CA LEU A 220 12.96 7.54 31.98
C LEU A 220 14.25 8.10 32.60
N GLY A 221 14.63 9.34 32.24
CA GLY A 221 15.76 10.04 32.84
C GLY A 221 15.54 10.42 34.31
N GLU A 222 14.28 10.69 34.70
CA GLU A 222 13.88 11.00 36.08
C GLU A 222 13.69 9.73 36.96
N GLY A 223 13.76 8.53 36.37
CA GLY A 223 13.66 7.25 37.11
C GLY A 223 12.24 6.86 37.56
N SER A 224 11.21 7.49 37.00
CA SER A 224 9.80 7.27 37.35
C SER A 224 9.16 6.13 36.54
N TYR A 225 9.65 4.91 36.76
CA TYR A 225 9.33 3.72 35.97
C TYR A 225 7.83 3.34 35.90
N ASP A 226 7.08 3.55 36.97
CA ASP A 226 5.65 3.19 37.01
C ASP A 226 4.80 4.10 36.11
N SER A 227 5.18 5.37 36.01
CA SER A 227 4.53 6.32 35.10
C SER A 227 4.90 6.02 33.65
N VAL A 228 6.15 5.61 33.39
CA VAL A 228 6.59 5.18 32.04
C VAL A 228 5.82 3.95 31.56
N ALA A 229 5.64 2.94 32.41
CA ALA A 229 4.90 1.74 32.05
C ALA A 229 3.43 2.04 31.67
N ARG A 230 2.76 2.95 32.42
CA ARG A 230 1.40 3.40 32.09
C ARG A 230 1.34 4.18 30.77
N CYS A 231 2.33 5.02 30.50
CA CYS A 231 2.43 5.77 29.25
C CYS A 231 2.66 4.86 28.04
N LEU A 232 3.53 3.85 28.16
CA LEU A 232 3.75 2.84 27.12
C LEU A 232 2.50 2.00 26.84
N GLY A 233 1.75 1.63 27.89
CA GLY A 233 0.47 0.95 27.76
C GLY A 233 -0.57 1.79 27.00
N ALA A 234 -0.69 3.07 27.35
CA ALA A 234 -1.58 4.00 26.66
C ALA A 234 -1.17 4.23 25.20
N LEU A 235 0.13 4.36 24.92
CA LEU A 235 0.68 4.53 23.58
C LEU A 235 0.43 3.30 22.70
N ARG A 236 0.57 2.09 23.25
CA ARG A 236 0.25 0.83 22.55
C ARG A 236 -1.24 0.74 22.23
N ALA A 237 -2.10 1.07 23.18
CA ALA A 237 -3.55 1.02 23.00
C ALA A 237 -4.02 2.05 21.96
N ALA A 238 -3.47 3.26 21.99
CA ALA A 238 -3.76 4.31 21.01
C ALA A 238 -3.22 3.96 19.61
N GLY A 239 -2.00 3.46 19.50
CA GLY A 239 -1.40 3.02 18.22
C GLY A 239 -2.19 1.87 17.57
N ALA A 240 -2.72 0.94 18.37
CA ALA A 240 -3.60 -0.12 17.88
C ALA A 240 -4.97 0.41 17.40
N ARG A 241 -5.53 1.40 18.11
CA ARG A 241 -6.82 2.04 17.74
C ARG A 241 -6.72 2.88 16.46
N LEU A 242 -5.60 3.59 16.28
CA LEU A 242 -5.40 4.56 15.20
C LEU A 242 -4.65 3.97 13.99
N GLY A 243 -4.23 2.70 14.07
CA GLY A 243 -3.52 2.03 12.97
C GLY A 243 -2.09 2.56 12.74
N GLN A 244 -1.52 3.28 13.70
CA GLN A 244 -0.16 3.83 13.63
C GLN A 244 0.79 3.16 14.66
N PRO A 245 1.33 1.96 14.36
CA PRO A 245 2.25 1.27 15.27
C PRO A 245 3.70 1.77 15.18
N GLY A 246 4.05 2.56 14.16
CA GLY A 246 5.40 3.05 13.89
C GLY A 246 6.08 3.71 15.10
N PRO A 247 5.55 4.83 15.64
CA PRO A 247 6.18 5.55 16.75
C PRO A 247 6.35 4.70 18.02
N PHE A 248 5.45 3.74 18.26
CA PHE A 248 5.57 2.81 19.39
C PHE A 248 6.69 1.78 19.18
N ASN A 249 6.78 1.20 17.98
CA ASN A 249 7.80 0.20 17.66
C ASN A 249 9.21 0.81 17.65
N ASP A 250 9.35 2.03 17.13
CA ASP A 250 10.62 2.76 17.12
C ASP A 250 11.08 3.09 18.54
N LEU A 251 10.15 3.55 19.40
CA LEU A 251 10.43 3.78 20.82
C LEU A 251 10.85 2.50 21.54
N LEU A 252 10.21 1.36 21.28
CA LEU A 252 10.62 0.08 21.89
C LEU A 252 12.03 -0.33 21.48
N GLN A 253 12.38 -0.18 20.19
CA GLN A 253 13.73 -0.49 19.71
C GLN A 253 14.77 0.43 20.34
N GLU A 254 14.45 1.71 20.51
CA GLU A 254 15.31 2.68 21.19
C GLU A 254 15.47 2.38 22.68
N LEU A 255 14.39 2.02 23.39
CA LEU A 255 14.43 1.62 24.78
C LEU A 255 15.27 0.36 24.99
N VAL A 256 15.12 -0.64 24.12
CA VAL A 256 15.95 -1.86 24.17
C VAL A 256 17.42 -1.51 23.94
N ARG A 257 17.75 -0.65 22.97
CA ARG A 257 19.14 -0.22 22.73
C ARG A 257 19.72 0.57 23.90
N THR A 258 18.93 1.45 24.50
CA THR A 258 19.37 2.35 25.58
C THR A 258 19.50 1.62 26.91
N CYS A 259 18.57 0.72 27.22
CA CYS A 259 18.58 -0.06 28.46
C CYS A 259 19.46 -1.33 28.37
N ALA A 260 19.91 -1.75 27.18
CA ALA A 260 20.92 -2.80 27.02
C ALA A 260 22.36 -2.31 27.27
N ALA A 261 22.59 -0.99 27.34
CA ALA A 261 23.87 -0.45 27.81
C ALA A 261 24.00 -0.64 29.35
N PRO A 262 25.22 -0.82 29.91
CA PRO A 262 25.43 -1.31 31.28
C PRO A 262 25.04 -0.36 32.44
N SER A 263 24.20 0.64 32.20
CA SER A 263 23.92 1.72 33.16
C SER A 263 22.43 1.78 33.53
N SER A 264 22.17 1.58 34.83
CA SER A 264 21.00 1.97 35.64
C SER A 264 19.58 1.41 35.41
N HIS A 265 19.22 0.81 34.27
CA HIS A 265 17.80 0.49 33.99
C HIS A 265 17.42 -1.01 33.87
N LEU A 266 18.34 -1.94 34.16
CA LEU A 266 18.07 -3.39 34.22
C LEU A 266 16.83 -3.81 35.05
N PRO A 267 16.56 -3.25 36.25
CA PRO A 267 15.37 -3.63 37.02
C PRO A 267 14.05 -3.18 36.38
N PHE A 268 14.07 -2.16 35.51
CA PHE A 268 12.90 -1.71 34.75
C PHE A 268 12.57 -2.67 33.60
N LEU A 269 13.58 -3.12 32.85
CA LEU A 269 13.37 -4.12 31.79
C LEU A 269 12.81 -5.44 32.33
N ALA A 270 13.29 -5.89 33.50
CA ALA A 270 12.77 -7.09 34.16
C ALA A 270 11.30 -6.94 34.61
N ARG A 271 10.86 -5.72 34.97
CA ARG A 271 9.46 -5.43 35.31
C ARG A 271 8.55 -5.23 34.10
N LEU A 272 9.09 -4.75 32.97
CA LEU A 272 8.34 -4.58 31.73
C LEU A 272 8.10 -5.91 30.99
N ALA A 273 8.97 -6.91 31.22
CA ALA A 273 8.88 -8.24 30.65
C ALA A 273 8.07 -9.26 31.48
N ALA A 274 7.65 -8.89 32.69
CA ALA A 274 6.78 -9.67 33.57
C ALA A 274 5.31 -9.33 33.33
#